data_AF-A0A971X1J1-F1
#
_entry.id   AF-A0A971X1J1-F1
#
_cell.length_a   1.000
_cell.length_b   1.000
_cell.length_c   1.000
_cell.angle_alpha   90.00
_cell.angle_beta   90.00
_cell.angle_gamma   90.00
#
_symmetry.space_group_name_H-M   'P 1'
#
loop_
_entity.id
_entity.type
_entity.pdbx_description
1 polymer ?
#
loop_
_entity_poly.entity_id
_entity_poly.type
_entity_poly.pdbx_seq_one_letter_code
_entity_poly.pdbx_strand_id
1 'polypeptide(L)'
;ALAHEQPKDLQHLAKLEDMHPRIVRNEGSTLLKLIAHARSLPEQEWPEALSEPLPIEAAKVLKTLRKIGLALGVELDIAPELMLRKKILEELLRSGYPHGPYALPDSLQGWRRELMGDALLACLAEESM
;
A
#
# COMPACT_ATOMS: atom_id res chain seq x y z
N ALA A 1 -0.15 -2.22 19.30
CA ALA A 1 -0.69 -2.87 20.51
C ALA A 1 -2.20 -2.64 20.69
N LEU A 2 -2.70 -1.42 20.90
CA LEU A 2 -4.11 -1.16 21.26
C LEU A 2 -5.18 -1.85 20.40
N ALA A 3 -5.08 -1.74 19.06
CA ALA A 3 -6.06 -2.33 18.15
C ALA A 3 -6.06 -3.87 18.18
N HIS A 4 -4.90 -4.48 18.46
CA HIS A 4 -4.77 -5.95 18.57
C HIS A 4 -5.22 -6.46 19.94
N GLU A 5 -4.77 -5.81 21.02
CA GLU A 5 -5.01 -6.25 22.40
C GLU A 5 -6.39 -5.86 22.95
N GLN A 6 -6.99 -4.80 22.40
CA GLN A 6 -8.34 -4.31 22.74
C GLN A 6 -8.66 -4.31 24.25
N PRO A 7 -7.87 -3.59 25.08
CA PRO A 7 -8.05 -3.58 26.53
C PRO A 7 -9.46 -3.13 26.95
N LYS A 8 -9.98 -3.76 28.01
CA LYS A 8 -11.35 -3.52 28.52
C LYS A 8 -11.38 -2.64 29.77
N ASP A 9 -10.23 -2.41 30.39
CA ASP A 9 -10.10 -1.58 31.58
C ASP A 9 -8.72 -0.90 31.64
N LEU A 10 -8.57 0.03 32.60
CA LEU A 10 -7.34 0.81 32.77
C LEU A 10 -6.14 -0.04 33.20
N GLN A 11 -6.36 -1.18 33.88
CA GLN A 11 -5.28 -2.05 34.32
C GLN A 11 -4.67 -2.78 33.12
N HIS A 12 -5.49 -3.31 32.21
CA HIS A 12 -5.05 -3.91 30.97
C HIS A 12 -4.43 -2.88 30.04
N LEU A 13 -5.01 -1.67 29.95
CA LEU A 13 -4.44 -0.57 29.17
C LEU A 13 -3.02 -0.22 29.64
N ALA A 14 -2.80 -0.11 30.95
CA ALA A 14 -1.51 0.26 31.55
C ALA A 14 -0.41 -0.82 31.39
N LYS A 15 -0.78 -2.06 31.09
CA LYS A 15 0.18 -3.18 30.90
C LYS A 15 0.74 -3.27 29.49
N LEU A 16 0.23 -2.48 28.54
CA LEU A 16 0.75 -2.50 27.17
C LEU A 16 2.17 -1.90 27.13
N GLU A 17 3.06 -2.55 26.39
CA GLU A 17 4.52 -2.31 26.38
C GLU A 17 4.91 -0.83 26.17
N ASP A 18 4.18 -0.11 25.31
CA ASP A 18 4.43 1.31 24.99
C ASP A 18 3.39 2.27 25.60
N MET A 19 2.64 1.85 26.62
CA MET A 19 1.59 2.70 27.21
C MET A 19 2.13 3.59 28.33
N HIS A 20 2.40 4.86 27.99
CA HIS A 20 2.91 5.82 28.97
C HIS A 20 1.87 6.14 30.08
N PRO A 21 2.23 6.13 31.38
CA PRO A 21 1.30 6.34 32.49
C PRO A 21 0.51 7.67 32.45
N ARG A 22 1.08 8.70 31.82
CA ARG A 22 0.38 9.98 31.59
C ARG A 22 -0.81 9.83 30.63
N ILE A 23 -0.67 9.00 29.60
CA ILE A 23 -1.74 8.73 28.63
C ILE A 23 -2.85 7.92 29.31
N VAL A 24 -2.52 6.92 30.13
CA VAL A 24 -3.53 6.16 30.90
C VAL A 24 -4.34 7.09 31.80
N ARG A 25 -3.69 8.02 32.51
CA ARG A 25 -4.37 8.95 33.41
C ARG A 25 -5.26 9.98 32.69
N ASN A 26 -4.79 10.52 31.57
CA ASN A 26 -5.47 11.62 30.88
C ASN A 26 -6.47 11.10 29.84
N GLU A 27 -6.08 10.09 29.06
CA GLU A 27 -6.81 9.60 27.89
C GLU A 27 -7.38 8.20 28.07
N GLY A 28 -7.06 7.49 29.16
CA GLY A 28 -7.42 6.08 29.31
C GLY A 28 -8.92 5.83 29.22
N SER A 29 -9.75 6.72 29.80
CA SER A 29 -11.21 6.62 29.68
C SER A 29 -11.70 6.81 28.23
N THR A 30 -11.10 7.74 27.49
CA THR A 30 -11.42 8.01 26.08
C THR A 30 -11.04 6.81 25.21
N LEU A 31 -9.83 6.28 25.39
CA LEU A 31 -9.33 5.12 24.65
C LEU A 31 -10.22 3.89 24.86
N LEU A 32 -10.60 3.61 26.11
CA LEU A 32 -11.50 2.49 26.42
C LEU A 32 -12.89 2.66 25.79
N LYS A 33 -13.43 3.88 25.76
CA LYS A 33 -14.70 4.17 25.07
C LYS A 33 -14.60 3.94 23.57
N LEU A 34 -13.52 4.38 22.93
CA LEU A 34 -13.29 4.17 21.49
C LEU A 34 -13.16 2.68 21.16
N ILE A 35 -12.41 1.93 21.96
CA ILE A 35 -12.25 0.47 21.80
C ILE A 35 -13.59 -0.24 22.00
N ALA A 36 -14.35 0.11 23.04
CA ALA A 36 -15.66 -0.47 23.30
C ALA A 36 -16.65 -0.17 22.16
N HIS A 37 -16.63 1.06 21.64
CA HIS A 37 -17.44 1.46 20.49
C HIS A 37 -17.07 0.66 19.24
N ALA A 38 -15.79 0.61 18.87
CA ALA A 38 -15.33 -0.16 17.71
C ALA A 38 -15.70 -1.65 17.81
N ARG A 39 -15.63 -2.25 19.01
CA ARG A 39 -16.05 -3.64 19.27
C ARG A 39 -17.54 -3.88 19.14
N SER A 40 -18.36 -2.84 19.32
CA SER A 40 -19.81 -2.93 19.19
C SER A 40 -20.31 -2.75 17.76
N LEU A 41 -19.43 -2.28 16.84
CA LEU A 41 -19.79 -2.11 15.44
C LEU A 41 -19.99 -3.48 14.78
N PRO A 42 -21.11 -3.68 14.05
CA PRO A 42 -21.31 -4.89 13.28
C PRO A 42 -20.28 -4.97 12.15
N GLU A 43 -19.97 -6.17 11.68
CA GLU A 43 -18.96 -6.40 10.63
C GLU A 43 -19.27 -5.64 9.34
N GLN A 44 -20.55 -5.35 9.06
CA GLN A 44 -20.98 -4.57 7.90
C GLN A 44 -20.55 -3.09 7.97
N GLU A 45 -20.23 -2.57 9.16
CA GLU A 45 -19.74 -1.21 9.37
C GLU A 45 -18.20 -1.13 9.44
N TRP A 46 -17.51 -2.26 9.31
CA TRP A 46 -16.05 -2.27 9.32
C TRP A 46 -15.50 -1.66 8.03
N PRO A 47 -14.37 -0.94 8.12
CA PRO A 47 -13.69 -0.46 6.92
C PRO A 47 -13.23 -1.64 6.07
N GLU A 48 -13.06 -1.41 4.78
CA GLU A 48 -12.49 -2.39 3.86
C GLU A 48 -11.10 -2.81 4.35
N ALA A 49 -10.85 -4.13 4.33
CA ALA A 49 -9.56 -4.67 4.70
C ALA A 49 -8.47 -4.11 3.76
N LEU A 50 -7.32 -3.78 4.32
CA LEU A 50 -6.18 -3.38 3.51
C LEU A 50 -5.79 -4.53 2.58
N SER A 51 -5.53 -4.19 1.32
CA SER A 51 -5.08 -5.17 0.33
C SER A 51 -3.76 -5.82 0.77
N GLU A 52 -3.64 -7.12 0.55
CA GLU A 52 -2.43 -7.87 0.90
C GLU A 52 -1.18 -7.30 0.22
N PRO A 53 -0.01 -7.36 0.86
CA PRO A 53 1.24 -6.99 0.20
C PRO A 53 1.48 -7.86 -1.03
N LEU A 54 2.11 -7.29 -2.06
CA LEU A 54 2.52 -8.07 -3.22
C LEU A 54 3.50 -9.17 -2.78
N PRO A 55 3.37 -10.40 -3.31
CA PRO A 55 4.22 -11.51 -2.91
C PRO A 55 5.65 -11.32 -3.44
N ILE A 56 6.60 -12.10 -2.93
CA ILE A 56 8.03 -11.92 -3.22
C ILE A 56 8.33 -12.10 -4.73
N GLU A 57 7.57 -12.97 -5.39
CA GLU A 57 7.63 -13.27 -6.81
C GLU A 57 7.37 -12.02 -7.67
N ALA A 58 6.54 -11.10 -7.18
CA ALA A 58 6.24 -9.82 -7.84
C ALA A 58 7.48 -8.92 -7.94
N ALA A 59 8.50 -9.11 -7.11
CA ALA A 59 9.74 -8.33 -7.17
C ALA A 59 10.48 -8.52 -8.52
N LYS A 60 10.37 -9.70 -9.14
CA LYS A 60 10.95 -9.97 -10.46
C LYS A 60 10.26 -9.12 -11.53
N VAL A 61 8.92 -9.09 -11.52
CA VAL A 61 8.11 -8.27 -12.44
C VAL A 61 8.41 -6.79 -12.26
N LEU A 62 8.47 -6.29 -11.03
CA LEU A 62 8.83 -4.90 -10.74
C LEU A 62 10.23 -4.51 -11.26
N LYS A 63 11.18 -5.46 -11.22
CA LYS A 63 12.52 -5.25 -11.78
C LYS A 63 12.47 -5.16 -13.30
N THR A 64 11.66 -5.98 -13.97
CA THR A 64 11.44 -5.91 -15.42
C THR A 64 10.85 -4.56 -15.81
N LEU A 65 9.76 -4.13 -15.16
CA LEU A 65 9.13 -2.83 -15.45
C LEU A 65 10.06 -1.64 -15.22
N ARG A 66 10.90 -1.70 -14.18
CA ARG A 66 11.88 -0.64 -13.91
C ARG A 66 12.86 -0.44 -15.07
N LYS A 67 13.23 -1.50 -15.79
CA LYS A 67 14.15 -1.40 -16.93
C LYS A 67 13.57 -0.56 -18.07
N ILE A 68 12.25 -0.60 -18.27
CA ILE A 68 11.56 0.21 -19.29
C ILE A 68 11.76 1.69 -19.00
N GLY A 69 11.50 2.12 -17.75
CA GLY A 69 11.73 3.51 -17.34
C GLY A 69 13.19 3.96 -17.40
N LEU A 70 14.11 3.07 -17.06
CA LEU A 70 15.54 3.35 -17.12
C LEU A 70 16.02 3.55 -18.56
N ALA A 71 15.61 2.67 -19.47
CA ALA A 71 15.96 2.78 -20.88
C ALA A 71 15.44 4.09 -21.49
N LEU A 72 14.18 4.42 -21.23
CA LEU A 72 13.56 5.65 -21.72
C LEU A 72 14.19 6.91 -21.10
N GLY A 73 14.58 6.86 -19.82
CA GLY A 73 15.28 7.98 -19.17
C GLY A 73 16.63 8.28 -19.84
N VAL A 74 17.38 7.25 -20.21
CA VAL A 74 18.64 7.41 -20.96
C VAL A 74 18.39 8.00 -22.35
N GLU A 75 17.36 7.53 -23.06
CA GLU A 75 17.02 8.01 -24.41
C GLU A 75 16.63 9.49 -24.43
N LEU A 76 15.92 9.95 -23.40
CA LEU A 76 15.38 11.31 -23.32
C LEU A 76 16.28 12.29 -22.55
N ASP A 77 17.44 11.83 -22.06
CA ASP A 77 18.31 12.60 -21.15
C ASP A 77 17.58 13.09 -19.89
N ILE A 78 16.72 12.24 -19.33
CA ILE A 78 15.95 12.49 -18.11
C ILE A 78 16.41 11.54 -17.01
N ALA A 79 16.60 12.08 -15.80
CA ALA A 79 16.94 11.28 -14.63
C ALA A 79 15.92 10.13 -14.42
N PRO A 80 16.36 8.86 -14.33
CA PRO A 80 15.46 7.71 -14.23
C PRO A 80 14.51 7.74 -13.02
N GLU A 81 14.91 8.38 -11.91
CA GLU A 81 14.05 8.53 -10.73
C GLU A 81 12.87 9.49 -10.98
N LEU A 82 13.02 10.42 -11.94
CA LEU A 82 11.95 11.30 -12.40
C LEU A 82 11.02 10.60 -13.40
N MET A 83 11.55 9.61 -14.13
CA MET A 83 10.78 8.80 -15.07
C MET A 83 9.82 7.86 -14.35
N LEU A 84 10.34 7.00 -13.46
CA LEU A 84 9.53 5.96 -12.81
C LEU A 84 9.94 5.73 -11.36
N ARG A 85 9.02 6.06 -10.45
CA ARG A 85 9.15 5.77 -9.02
C ARG A 85 8.66 4.36 -8.71
N LYS A 86 9.31 3.69 -7.76
CA LYS A 86 8.94 2.34 -7.30
C LYS A 86 7.46 2.26 -6.90
N LYS A 87 6.94 3.26 -6.18
CA LYS A 87 5.54 3.31 -5.75
C LYS A 87 4.55 3.21 -6.92
N ILE A 88 4.85 3.85 -8.06
CA ILE A 88 3.99 3.84 -9.25
C ILE A 88 3.96 2.45 -9.87
N LEU A 89 5.12 1.77 -9.95
CA LEU A 89 5.19 0.40 -10.46
C LEU A 89 4.48 -0.60 -9.55
N GLU A 90 4.56 -0.42 -8.23
CA GLU A 90 3.83 -1.24 -7.26
C GLU A 90 2.31 -1.03 -7.39
N GLU A 91 1.86 0.21 -7.59
CA GLU A 91 0.45 0.55 -7.81
C GLU A 91 -0.07 -0.06 -9.12
N LEU A 92 0.68 0.10 -10.21
CA LEU A 92 0.40 -0.54 -11.50
C LEU A 92 0.30 -2.06 -11.35
N LEU A 93 1.28 -2.70 -10.72
CA LEU A 93 1.29 -4.16 -10.60
C LEU A 93 0.10 -4.65 -9.74
N ARG A 94 -0.19 -3.95 -8.64
CA ARG A 94 -1.31 -4.29 -7.74
C ARG A 94 -2.68 -4.22 -8.41
N SER A 95 -2.84 -3.43 -9.47
CA SER A 95 -4.13 -3.31 -10.18
C SER A 95 -4.63 -4.62 -10.80
N GLY A 96 -3.73 -5.55 -11.11
CA GLY A 96 -4.08 -6.78 -11.82
C GLY A 96 -3.28 -8.02 -11.42
N TYR A 97 -2.32 -7.92 -10.50
CA TYR A 97 -1.49 -9.08 -10.16
C TYR A 97 -2.33 -10.26 -9.62
N PRO A 98 -2.07 -11.53 -10.03
CA PRO A 98 -1.08 -11.96 -11.03
C PRO A 98 -1.64 -12.14 -12.46
N HIS A 99 -2.95 -12.01 -12.67
CA HIS A 99 -3.64 -12.47 -13.90
C HIS A 99 -4.20 -11.35 -14.79
N GLY A 100 -3.99 -10.10 -14.41
CA GLY A 100 -4.64 -8.95 -15.00
C GLY A 100 -6.16 -8.88 -14.70
N PRO A 101 -6.87 -7.94 -15.34
CA PRO A 101 -6.34 -6.91 -16.22
C PRO A 101 -5.51 -5.87 -15.44
N TYR A 102 -4.45 -5.37 -16.05
CA TYR A 102 -3.64 -4.31 -15.47
C TYR A 102 -4.15 -2.93 -15.90
N ALA A 103 -4.13 -1.98 -14.98
CA ALA A 103 -4.52 -0.60 -15.21
C ALA A 103 -3.39 0.36 -14.82
N LEU A 104 -3.16 1.37 -15.66
CA LEU A 104 -2.21 2.43 -15.34
C LEU A 104 -2.75 3.27 -14.16
N PRO A 105 -1.94 3.51 -13.13
CA PRO A 105 -2.36 4.31 -11.99
C PRO A 105 -2.54 5.79 -12.37
N ASP A 106 -3.34 6.52 -11.59
CA ASP A 106 -3.57 7.96 -11.77
C ASP A 106 -2.29 8.79 -11.64
N SER A 107 -1.27 8.24 -10.96
CA SER A 107 0.05 8.86 -10.85
C SER A 107 0.87 8.80 -12.15
N LEU A 108 0.49 7.94 -13.11
CA LEU A 108 1.09 7.79 -14.43
C LEU A 108 0.15 8.35 -15.51
N GLN A 109 0.13 9.67 -15.64
CA GLN A 109 -0.72 10.39 -16.62
C GLN A 109 0.11 11.42 -17.42
N GLY A 110 -0.50 11.97 -18.47
CA GLY A 110 0.12 12.93 -19.37
C GLY A 110 1.30 12.34 -20.15
N TRP A 111 2.35 13.14 -20.34
CA TRP A 111 3.51 12.78 -21.17
C TRP A 111 4.20 11.46 -20.75
N ARG A 112 4.23 11.14 -19.45
CA ARG A 112 4.80 9.85 -18.96
C ARG A 112 3.98 8.65 -19.44
N ARG A 113 2.65 8.79 -19.49
CA ARG A 113 1.77 7.74 -20.00
C ARG A 113 1.96 7.57 -21.50
N GLU A 114 2.04 8.67 -22.25
CA GLU A 114 2.20 8.64 -23.71
C GLU A 114 3.49 7.95 -24.15
N LEU A 115 4.57 8.07 -23.36
CA LEU A 115 5.87 7.50 -23.74
C LEU A 115 6.09 6.04 -23.31
N MET A 116 5.51 5.61 -22.19
CA MET A 116 5.80 4.28 -21.63
C MET A 116 4.58 3.53 -21.07
N GLY A 117 3.39 4.13 -21.04
CA GLY A 117 2.19 3.49 -20.52
C GLY A 117 1.89 2.17 -21.23
N ASP A 118 1.90 2.19 -22.56
CA ASP A 118 1.63 1.01 -23.37
C ASP A 118 2.72 -0.05 -23.25
N ALA A 119 4.00 0.37 -23.20
CA ALA A 119 5.12 -0.54 -23.01
C ALA A 119 5.07 -1.26 -21.64
N LEU A 120 4.64 -0.57 -20.58
CA LEU A 120 4.46 -1.15 -19.26
C LEU A 120 3.31 -2.18 -19.25
N LEU A 121 2.18 -1.85 -19.88
CA LEU A 121 1.04 -2.77 -19.98
C LEU A 121 1.35 -4.00 -20.84
N ALA A 122 2.05 -3.82 -21.96
CA ALA A 122 2.49 -4.92 -22.82
C ALA A 122 3.42 -5.89 -22.07
N CYS A 123 4.41 -5.35 -21.35
CA CYS A 123 5.31 -6.17 -20.53
C CYS A 123 4.57 -6.99 -19.46
N LEU A 124 3.51 -6.44 -18.88
CA LEU A 124 2.68 -7.13 -17.89
C LEU A 124 1.79 -8.20 -18.52
N ALA A 125 1.27 -7.96 -19.71
CA ALA A 125 0.49 -8.96 -20.45
C ALA A 125 1.35 -10.18 -20.83
N GLU A 126 2.62 -9.97 -21.17
CA GLU A 126 3.57 -11.06 -21.47
C GLU A 126 3.94 -11.91 -20.25
N GLU A 127 4.10 -11.30 -19.07
CA GLU A 127 4.42 -12.02 -17.82
C GLU A 127 3.22 -12.75 -17.21
N SER A 128 2.00 -12.43 -17.64
CA SER A 128 0.75 -13.10 -17.22
C SER A 128 0.33 -14.27 -18.09
N MET A 129 1.05 -14.56 -19.19
CA MET A 129 0.88 -15.75 -20.04
C MET A 129 1.73 -16.92 -19.56
#